data_AF-A0A535EQ46-F1
#
_entry.id   AF-A0A535EQ46-F1
#
_cell.length_a   1.000
_cell.length_b   1.000
_cell.length_c   1.000
_cell.angle_alpha   90.00
_cell.angle_beta   90.00
_cell.angle_gamma   90.00
#
_symmetry.space_group_name_H-M   'P 1'
#
loop_
_entity.id
_entity.type
_entity.pdbx_description
1 polymer ?
#
loop_
_entity_poly.entity_id
_entity_poly.type
_entity_poly.pdbx_seq_one_letter_code
_entity_poly.pdbx_strand_id
1 'polypeptide(L)'
;METHRDHTDEEWSERTGVDNRTDMQAMIREGRVTALLAYVDGKPVGWCNYGETTRLSGVMMKLKLDAAEHSGVGSIACFVIAAPYRGHGVATKLLDAALERLKARGLRAVEAYPRRQEDSSAQANYRGSLRMYENAGFEPYRETERNFVVRKTL
;
A
#
# COMPACT_ATOMS: atom_id res chain seq x y z
N MET A 1 10.34 -1.99 -5.05
CA MET A 1 9.06 -1.80 -4.32
C MET A 1 9.23 -0.58 -3.44
N GLU A 2 8.48 0.48 -3.72
CA GLU A 2 8.89 1.87 -3.42
C GLU A 2 8.29 2.41 -2.11
N THR A 3 7.67 1.55 -1.32
CA THR A 3 6.87 1.92 -0.15
C THR A 3 7.72 2.27 1.08
N HIS A 4 9.01 1.96 1.06
CA HIS A 4 9.97 2.27 2.11
C HIS A 4 11.02 3.31 1.69
N ARG A 5 10.83 3.94 0.54
CA ARG A 5 11.82 4.84 -0.02
C ARG A 5 11.95 6.11 0.83
N ASP A 6 13.17 6.36 1.29
CA ASP A 6 13.65 7.56 1.99
C ASP A 6 14.85 8.23 1.28
N HIS A 7 15.27 7.68 0.14
CA HIS A 7 16.38 8.16 -0.70
C HIS A 7 15.94 9.01 -1.91
N THR A 8 16.83 9.87 -2.39
CA THR A 8 16.66 10.69 -3.61
C THR A 8 16.45 9.84 -4.87
N ASP A 9 16.03 10.45 -5.98
CA ASP A 9 15.78 9.70 -7.24
C ASP A 9 17.05 9.05 -7.80
N GLU A 10 18.19 9.73 -7.68
CA GLU A 10 19.50 9.23 -8.09
C GLU A 10 19.93 8.03 -7.24
N GLU A 11 19.95 8.19 -5.92
CA GLU A 11 20.30 7.10 -4.99
C GLU A 11 19.39 5.88 -5.12
N TRP A 12 18.11 6.08 -5.43
CA TRP A 12 17.17 4.97 -5.62
C TRP A 12 17.41 4.18 -6.91
N SER A 13 17.94 4.83 -7.95
CA SER A 13 18.16 4.23 -9.27
C SER A 13 19.29 3.19 -9.27
N GLU A 14 20.21 3.28 -8.31
CA GLU A 14 21.36 2.39 -8.15
C GLU A 14 21.06 1.17 -7.26
N ARG A 15 19.91 1.15 -6.58
CA ARG A 15 19.56 0.10 -5.61
C ARG A 15 19.14 -1.20 -6.28
N THR A 16 19.56 -2.32 -5.66
CA THR A 16 19.19 -3.66 -6.11
C THR A 16 17.96 -4.21 -5.37
N GLY A 17 17.45 -5.35 -5.85
CA GLY A 17 16.43 -6.11 -5.13
C GLY A 17 16.90 -6.65 -3.77
N VAL A 18 18.22 -6.84 -3.60
CA VAL A 18 18.82 -7.29 -2.34
C VAL A 18 18.78 -6.17 -1.31
N ASP A 19 19.17 -4.95 -1.69
CA ASP A 19 19.18 -3.80 -0.78
C ASP A 19 17.77 -3.49 -0.27
N ASN A 20 16.78 -3.50 -1.18
CA ASN A 20 15.37 -3.32 -0.83
C ASN A 20 14.85 -4.40 0.13
N ARG A 21 15.38 -5.63 0.03
CA ARG A 21 15.03 -6.72 0.94
C ARG A 21 15.65 -6.50 2.32
N THR A 22 16.92 -6.12 2.36
CA THR A 22 17.66 -5.84 3.60
C THR A 22 16.94 -4.76 4.40
N ASP A 23 16.58 -3.64 3.77
CA ASP A 23 15.90 -2.53 4.44
C ASP A 23 14.51 -2.93 4.93
N MET A 24 13.73 -3.61 4.09
CA MET A 24 12.42 -4.13 4.50
C MET A 24 12.54 -5.07 5.71
N GLN A 25 13.54 -5.95 5.75
CA GLN A 25 13.79 -6.81 6.90
C GLN A 25 14.15 -6.02 8.15
N ALA A 26 14.99 -4.98 8.04
CA ALA A 26 15.35 -4.11 9.15
C ALA A 26 14.12 -3.39 9.71
N MET A 27 13.35 -2.71 8.86
CA MET A 27 12.16 -1.98 9.31
C MET A 27 11.07 -2.89 9.90
N ILE A 28 10.94 -4.13 9.41
CA ILE A 28 10.06 -5.12 10.03
C ILE A 28 10.54 -5.48 11.44
N ARG A 29 11.84 -5.75 11.63
CA ARG A 29 12.42 -6.05 12.96
C ARG A 29 12.28 -4.89 13.93
N GLU A 30 12.38 -3.66 13.43
CA GLU A 30 12.21 -2.42 14.19
C GLU A 30 10.74 -2.06 14.46
N GLY A 31 9.77 -2.82 13.95
CA GLY A 31 8.35 -2.53 14.12
C GLY A 31 7.85 -1.29 13.36
N ARG A 32 8.62 -0.80 12.39
CA ARG A 32 8.29 0.37 11.56
C ARG A 32 7.37 0.06 10.38
N VAL A 33 7.20 -1.23 10.06
CA VAL A 33 6.29 -1.70 9.00
C VAL A 33 5.10 -2.41 9.63
N THR A 34 3.90 -1.99 9.26
CA THR A 34 2.68 -2.78 9.51
C THR A 34 2.27 -3.46 8.21
N ALA A 35 2.09 -4.77 8.24
CA ALA A 35 1.61 -5.52 7.09
C ALA A 35 0.74 -6.71 7.47
N LEU A 36 -0.03 -7.20 6.51
CA LEU A 36 -0.78 -8.45 6.58
C LEU A 36 -0.18 -9.46 5.61
N LEU A 37 -0.18 -10.72 6.04
CA LEU A 37 0.13 -11.88 5.21
C LEU A 37 -1.13 -12.71 5.00
N ALA A 38 -1.38 -13.11 3.77
CA ALA A 38 -2.38 -14.12 3.44
C ALA A 38 -1.69 -15.48 3.30
N TYR A 39 -2.32 -16.52 3.84
CA TYR A 39 -1.80 -17.89 3.82
C TYR A 39 -2.79 -18.84 3.14
N VAL A 40 -2.26 -19.81 2.39
CA VAL A 40 -2.97 -20.99 1.90
C VAL A 40 -2.11 -22.20 2.23
N ASP A 41 -2.68 -23.20 2.91
CA ASP A 41 -1.99 -24.44 3.33
C ASP A 41 -0.64 -24.18 4.02
N GLY A 42 -0.62 -23.20 4.93
CA GLY A 42 0.57 -22.81 5.69
C GLY A 42 1.63 -22.03 4.90
N LYS A 43 1.41 -21.72 3.62
CA LYS A 43 2.34 -20.96 2.77
C LYS A 43 1.87 -19.52 2.57
N PRO A 44 2.75 -18.51 2.66
CA PRO A 44 2.37 -17.13 2.38
C PRO A 44 2.14 -16.93 0.88
N VAL A 45 0.97 -16.41 0.52
CA VAL A 45 0.55 -16.19 -0.88
C VAL A 45 0.22 -14.74 -1.19
N GLY A 46 0.10 -13.90 -0.17
CA GLY A 46 -0.24 -12.50 -0.32
C GLY A 46 0.38 -11.63 0.78
N TRP A 47 0.70 -10.40 0.43
CA TRP A 47 1.20 -9.37 1.34
C TRP A 47 0.43 -8.07 1.10
N CYS A 48 0.07 -7.38 2.17
CA CYS A 48 -0.48 -6.01 2.12
C CYS A 48 0.27 -5.12 3.11
N ASN A 49 0.99 -4.10 2.62
CA ASN A 49 1.58 -3.06 3.46
C ASN A 49 0.57 -1.93 3.64
N TYR A 50 0.29 -1.56 4.88
CA TYR A 50 -0.69 -0.54 5.24
C TYR A 50 -0.30 0.08 6.58
N GLY A 51 -0.85 1.25 6.91
CA GLY A 51 -0.55 1.88 8.18
C GLY A 51 -1.07 3.31 8.24
N GLU A 52 -0.77 4.00 9.33
CA GLU A 52 -0.95 5.44 9.40
C GLU A 52 -0.08 6.10 8.31
N THR A 53 -0.67 7.00 7.52
CA THR A 53 -0.02 7.58 6.34
C THR A 53 1.30 8.25 6.70
N THR A 54 1.33 8.96 7.83
CA THR A 54 2.52 9.65 8.38
C THR A 54 3.69 8.72 8.69
N ARG A 55 3.44 7.41 8.85
CA ARG A 55 4.47 6.38 9.10
C ARG A 55 4.92 5.65 7.83
N LEU A 56 4.31 5.95 6.69
CA LEU A 56 4.62 5.34 5.40
C LEU A 56 5.43 6.34 4.56
N SER A 57 6.73 6.47 4.86
CA SER A 57 7.64 7.43 4.24
C SER A 57 7.58 7.42 2.71
N GLY A 58 7.59 6.24 2.08
CA GLY A 58 7.53 6.12 0.63
C GLY A 58 6.19 6.60 0.03
N VAL A 59 5.08 6.52 0.78
CA VAL A 59 3.77 7.07 0.36
C VAL A 59 3.79 8.59 0.50
N MET A 60 4.22 9.09 1.66
CA MET A 60 4.33 10.53 1.96
C MET A 60 5.16 11.25 0.90
N MET A 61 6.36 10.75 0.64
CA MET A 61 7.31 11.37 -0.29
C MET A 61 6.78 11.37 -1.73
N LYS A 62 6.31 10.21 -2.23
CA LYS A 62 5.91 10.09 -3.64
C LYS A 62 4.65 10.85 -4.00
N LEU A 63 3.73 10.96 -3.05
CA LEU A 63 2.49 11.69 -3.27
C LEU A 63 2.55 13.12 -2.76
N LYS A 64 3.72 13.55 -2.27
CA LYS A 64 3.99 14.90 -1.74
C LYS A 64 2.93 15.30 -0.70
N LEU A 65 2.70 14.40 0.26
CA LEU A 65 1.66 14.57 1.27
C LEU A 65 2.15 15.45 2.41
N ASP A 66 1.26 16.27 2.95
CA ASP A 66 1.48 17.03 4.17
C ASP A 66 1.16 16.18 5.41
N ALA A 67 2.09 16.13 6.37
CA ALA A 67 1.94 15.28 7.56
C ALA A 67 0.84 15.76 8.52
N ALA A 68 0.63 17.08 8.61
CA ALA A 68 -0.42 17.65 9.47
C ALA A 68 -1.81 17.30 8.89
N GLU A 69 -1.97 17.38 7.57
CA GLU A 69 -3.24 17.03 6.90
C GLU A 69 -3.56 15.52 6.96
N HIS A 70 -2.53 14.67 7.06
CA HIS A 70 -2.65 13.21 7.06
C HIS A 70 -2.56 12.58 8.46
N SER A 71 -2.52 13.40 9.52
CA SER A 71 -2.67 12.90 10.88
C SER A 71 -4.05 12.23 11.05
N GLY A 72 -4.05 11.03 11.64
CA GLY A 72 -5.24 10.20 11.81
C GLY A 72 -5.77 9.56 10.52
N VAL A 73 -5.06 9.66 9.39
CA VAL A 73 -5.41 8.99 8.13
C VAL A 73 -4.56 7.73 7.96
N GLY A 74 -5.19 6.65 7.52
CA GLY A 74 -4.52 5.42 7.11
C GLY A 74 -4.26 5.39 5.61
N SER A 75 -3.29 4.60 5.17
CA SER A 75 -3.08 4.31 3.75
C SER A 75 -2.87 2.83 3.49
N ILE A 76 -3.36 2.39 2.34
CA ILE A 76 -2.99 1.11 1.72
C ILE A 76 -1.81 1.37 0.77
N ALA A 77 -0.61 0.89 1.13
CA ALA A 77 0.62 1.21 0.42
C ALA A 77 0.86 0.29 -0.79
N CYS A 78 0.73 -1.03 -0.59
CA CYS A 78 0.89 -2.01 -1.66
C CYS A 78 0.28 -3.38 -1.34
N PHE A 79 0.01 -4.13 -2.41
CA PHE A 79 -0.26 -5.56 -2.43
C PHE A 79 0.82 -6.28 -3.23
N VAL A 80 1.17 -7.50 -2.78
CA VAL A 80 1.87 -8.48 -3.60
C VAL A 80 1.17 -9.81 -3.47
N ILE A 81 0.61 -10.31 -4.56
CA ILE A 81 -0.08 -11.59 -4.61
C ILE A 81 0.72 -12.55 -5.51
N ALA A 82 1.00 -13.74 -4.99
CA ALA A 82 1.63 -14.82 -5.71
C ALA A 82 0.82 -15.14 -6.98
N ALA A 83 1.50 -15.33 -8.11
CA ALA A 83 0.86 -15.39 -9.43
C ALA A 83 -0.30 -16.41 -9.53
N PRO A 84 -0.19 -17.65 -8.99
CA PRO A 84 -1.29 -18.62 -9.03
C PRO A 84 -2.56 -18.21 -8.26
N TYR A 85 -2.44 -17.24 -7.34
CA TYR A 85 -3.52 -16.81 -6.44
C TYR A 85 -4.12 -15.45 -6.84
N ARG A 86 -3.65 -14.86 -7.95
CA ARG A 86 -4.23 -13.62 -8.51
C ARG A 86 -5.61 -13.92 -9.10
N GLY A 87 -6.50 -12.92 -9.13
CA GLY A 87 -7.87 -13.09 -9.64
C GLY A 87 -8.82 -13.85 -8.70
N HIS A 88 -8.33 -14.41 -7.60
CA HIS A 88 -9.13 -15.19 -6.63
C HIS A 88 -9.58 -14.35 -5.41
N GLY A 89 -9.53 -13.01 -5.49
CA GLY A 89 -9.97 -12.12 -4.41
C GLY A 89 -9.04 -12.00 -3.20
N VAL A 90 -7.81 -12.53 -3.25
CA VAL A 90 -6.85 -12.46 -2.13
C VAL A 90 -6.53 -11.01 -1.73
N ALA A 91 -6.33 -10.12 -2.70
CA ALA A 91 -6.07 -8.70 -2.43
C ALA A 91 -7.26 -8.03 -1.72
N THR A 92 -8.50 -8.34 -2.13
CA THR A 92 -9.71 -7.84 -1.48
C THR A 92 -9.79 -8.29 -0.03
N LYS A 93 -9.55 -9.57 0.27
CA LYS A 93 -9.54 -10.07 1.66
C LYS A 93 -8.48 -9.38 2.52
N LEU A 94 -7.30 -9.11 1.95
CA LEU A 94 -6.26 -8.36 2.63
C LEU A 94 -6.65 -6.89 2.85
N LEU A 95 -7.34 -6.26 1.89
CA LEU A 95 -7.87 -4.91 2.02
C LEU A 95 -8.87 -4.83 3.16
N ASP A 96 -9.87 -5.73 3.19
CA ASP A 96 -10.90 -5.77 4.22
C ASP A 96 -10.27 -5.88 5.62
N ALA A 97 -9.34 -6.81 5.80
CA ALA A 97 -8.63 -6.99 7.06
C ALA A 97 -7.76 -5.78 7.45
N ALA A 98 -7.19 -5.07 6.47
CA ALA A 98 -6.44 -3.83 6.73
C ALA A 98 -7.37 -2.70 7.19
N LEU A 99 -8.54 -2.55 6.56
CA LEU A 99 -9.54 -1.55 6.94
C LEU A 99 -10.03 -1.76 8.38
N GLU A 100 -10.37 -2.99 8.75
CA GLU A 100 -10.79 -3.33 10.11
C GLU A 100 -9.72 -2.98 11.16
N ARG A 101 -8.45 -3.26 10.84
CA ARG A 101 -7.33 -2.93 11.74
C ARG A 101 -7.06 -1.43 11.84
N LEU A 102 -7.21 -0.68 10.75
CA LEU A 102 -7.06 0.78 10.77
C LEU A 102 -8.21 1.44 11.55
N LYS A 103 -9.44 0.91 11.41
CA LYS A 103 -10.59 1.34 12.20
C LYS A 103 -10.40 1.06 13.68
N ALA A 104 -9.97 -0.15 14.05
CA ALA A 104 -9.67 -0.50 15.43
C ALA A 104 -8.56 0.36 16.06
N ARG A 105 -7.67 0.94 15.23
CA ARG A 105 -6.63 1.91 15.67
C ARG A 105 -7.15 3.35 15.79
N GLY A 106 -8.42 3.60 15.50
CA GLY A 106 -9.05 4.92 15.61
C GLY A 106 -8.72 5.88 14.47
N LEU A 107 -8.31 5.38 13.30
CA LEU A 107 -8.10 6.24 12.14
C LEU A 107 -9.46 6.68 11.57
N ARG A 108 -9.55 7.94 11.15
CA ARG A 108 -10.82 8.56 10.68
C ARG A 108 -11.15 8.21 9.23
N ALA A 109 -10.13 7.90 8.44
CA ALA A 109 -10.26 7.59 7.02
C ALA A 109 -9.07 6.76 6.54
N VAL A 110 -9.24 6.10 5.40
CA VAL A 110 -8.18 5.38 4.68
C VAL A 110 -8.09 5.89 3.25
N GLU A 111 -6.88 6.09 2.77
CA GLU A 111 -6.59 6.39 1.38
C GLU A 111 -5.92 5.23 0.65
N ALA A 112 -6.16 5.18 -0.66
CA ALA A 112 -5.44 4.33 -1.58
C ALA A 112 -5.14 5.06 -2.89
N TYR A 113 -4.20 4.51 -3.66
CA TYR A 113 -3.55 5.22 -4.75
C TYR A 113 -3.44 4.40 -6.03
N PRO A 114 -4.56 3.92 -6.61
CA PRO A 114 -4.51 3.17 -7.86
C PRO A 114 -3.99 4.06 -9.01
N ARG A 115 -3.28 3.45 -9.97
CA ARG A 115 -2.78 4.17 -11.14
C ARG A 115 -3.93 4.60 -12.04
N ARG A 116 -3.77 5.73 -12.73
CA ARG A 116 -4.76 6.19 -13.72
C ARG A 116 -4.80 5.31 -14.97
N GLN A 117 -3.63 4.95 -15.46
CA GLN A 117 -3.49 4.02 -16.57
C GLN A 117 -3.16 2.65 -15.98
N GLU A 118 -4.10 1.72 -16.13
CA GLU A 118 -3.85 0.32 -15.81
C GLU A 118 -2.89 -0.24 -16.87
N ASP A 119 -1.66 -0.52 -16.47
CA ASP A 119 -0.74 -1.36 -17.24
C ASP A 119 -1.09 -2.82 -16.92
N SER A 120 -1.07 -3.71 -17.91
CA SER A 120 -1.35 -5.13 -17.72
C SER A 120 -0.30 -5.83 -16.84
N SER A 121 0.85 -5.20 -16.59
CA SER A 121 1.89 -5.74 -15.73
C SER A 121 1.48 -5.74 -14.25
N ALA A 122 1.65 -6.89 -13.58
CA ALA A 122 1.40 -7.00 -12.14
C ALA A 122 2.32 -6.08 -11.30
N GLN A 123 3.49 -5.72 -11.83
CA GLN A 123 4.39 -4.76 -11.20
C GLN A 123 3.84 -3.34 -11.24
N ALA A 124 3.09 -2.95 -12.27
CA ALA A 124 2.46 -1.64 -12.30
C ALA A 124 1.26 -1.53 -11.35
N ASN A 125 0.55 -2.65 -11.12
CA ASN A 125 -0.70 -2.69 -10.34
C ASN A 125 -0.52 -3.08 -8.87
N TYR A 126 0.69 -2.97 -8.31
CA TYR A 126 0.93 -3.28 -6.89
C TYR A 126 0.08 -2.43 -5.93
N ARG A 127 -0.43 -1.28 -6.39
CA ARG A 127 -1.32 -0.42 -5.58
C ARG A 127 -2.78 -0.85 -5.61
N GLY A 128 -3.12 -1.97 -6.23
CA GLY A 128 -4.51 -2.40 -6.45
C GLY A 128 -5.17 -1.64 -7.61
N SER A 129 -6.26 -2.20 -8.13
CA SER A 129 -7.05 -1.55 -9.19
C SER A 129 -8.07 -0.58 -8.60
N LEU A 130 -8.48 0.42 -9.39
CA LEU A 130 -9.52 1.38 -8.97
C LEU A 130 -10.81 0.66 -8.58
N ARG A 131 -11.26 -0.28 -9.42
CA ARG A 131 -12.48 -1.08 -9.21
C ARG A 131 -12.48 -1.84 -7.89
N MET A 132 -11.32 -2.32 -7.43
CA MET A 132 -11.22 -3.00 -6.14
C MET A 132 -11.58 -2.08 -4.98
N TYR A 133 -11.14 -0.82 -5.05
CA TYR A 133 -11.43 0.18 -4.02
C TYR A 133 -12.87 0.69 -4.10
N GLU A 134 -13.39 0.93 -5.30
CA GLU A 134 -14.80 1.32 -5.49
C GLU A 134 -15.74 0.26 -4.89
N ASN A 135 -15.49 -1.03 -5.18
CA ASN A 135 -16.26 -2.13 -4.61
C ASN A 135 -16.15 -2.21 -3.06
N ALA A 136 -15.05 -1.71 -2.50
CA ALA A 136 -14.84 -1.64 -1.06
C ALA A 136 -15.44 -0.37 -0.44
N GLY A 137 -16.12 0.47 -1.22
CA GLY A 137 -16.76 1.71 -0.75
C GLY A 137 -15.80 2.88 -0.58
N PHE A 138 -14.68 2.89 -1.32
CA PHE A 138 -13.87 4.09 -1.46
C PHE A 138 -14.47 4.99 -2.53
N GLU A 139 -14.35 6.30 -2.31
CA GLU A 139 -14.80 7.35 -3.22
C GLU A 139 -13.61 8.15 -3.76
N PRO A 140 -13.71 8.75 -4.96
CA PRO A 140 -12.70 9.68 -5.45
C PRO A 140 -12.49 10.85 -4.46
N TYR A 141 -11.23 11.18 -4.17
CA TYR A 141 -10.88 12.25 -3.23
C TYR A 141 -10.02 13.34 -3.86
N ARG A 142 -8.96 12.94 -4.55
CA ARG A 142 -8.10 13.83 -5.34
C ARG A 142 -7.44 13.03 -6.44
N GLU A 143 -6.71 13.70 -7.32
CA GLU A 143 -5.96 13.02 -8.36
C GLU A 143 -4.59 13.67 -8.52
N THR A 144 -3.61 12.89 -8.96
CA THR A 144 -2.31 13.38 -9.42
C THR A 144 -2.16 13.09 -10.90
N GLU A 145 -1.02 13.46 -11.50
CA GLU A 145 -0.73 13.11 -12.89
C GLU A 145 -0.76 11.58 -13.11
N ARG A 146 -0.28 10.79 -12.14
CA ARG A 146 -0.06 9.34 -12.31
C ARG A 146 -1.09 8.46 -11.58
N ASN A 147 -1.74 8.96 -10.53
CA ASN A 147 -2.60 8.15 -9.67
C ASN A 147 -3.93 8.85 -9.43
N PHE A 148 -4.99 8.05 -9.32
CA PHE A 148 -6.15 8.46 -8.55
C PHE A 148 -5.80 8.39 -7.07
N VAL A 149 -6.46 9.20 -6.26
CA VAL A 149 -6.47 9.04 -4.82
C VAL A 149 -7.92 8.88 -4.39
N VAL A 150 -8.20 7.71 -3.84
CA VAL A 150 -9.51 7.35 -3.36
C VAL A 150 -9.48 7.26 -1.85
N ARG A 151 -10.58 7.64 -1.19
CA ARG A 151 -10.69 7.70 0.25
C ARG A 151 -11.96 7.01 0.73
N LYS A 152 -11.87 6.31 1.86
CA LYS A 152 -12.99 5.74 2.59
C LYS A 152 -12.97 6.25 4.03
N THR A 153 -14.08 6.80 4.52
CA THR A 153 -14.27 7.11 5.93
C THR A 153 -14.49 5.80 6.72
N LEU A 154 -13.90 5.69 7.91
CA LEU A 154 -13.95 4.46 8.74
C LEU A 154 -14.99 4.52 9.86
#